data_AF-A0A2U0S300-F1
#
_entry.id   AF-A0A2U0S300-F1
#
_cell.length_a   1.000
_cell.length_b   1.000
_cell.length_c   1.000
_cell.angle_alpha   90.00
_cell.angle_beta   90.00
_cell.angle_gamma   90.00
#
_symmetry.space_group_name_H-M   'P 1'
#
loop_
_entity.id
_entity.type
_entity.pdbx_description
1 polymer ?
#
loop_
_entity_poly.entity_id
_entity_poly.type
_entity_poly.pdbx_seq_one_letter_code
_entity_poly.pdbx_strand_id
1 'polypeptide(L)'
;MLALTLNESFSHILFQLALGGIGGFLIGYALRRVLKVALIIGLVVFLLIVLAYANVIAVDYSGLSESASSIVTAINPALDMLTPLFAHIPFIASLIFGLFLGFGRE
;
A
#
# COMPACT_ATOMS: atom_id res chain seq x y z
N MET A 1 -11.31 14.86 37.32
CA MET A 1 -10.08 14.52 36.55
C MET A 1 -10.23 13.27 35.69
N LEU A 2 -10.87 12.18 36.15
CA LEU A 2 -11.08 10.96 35.35
C LEU A 2 -11.98 11.13 34.11
N ALA A 3 -12.99 12.01 34.13
CA ALA A 3 -13.88 12.22 32.98
C ALA A 3 -13.19 12.94 31.80
N LEU A 4 -12.19 13.78 32.07
CA LEU A 4 -11.45 14.51 31.04
C LEU A 4 -10.47 13.59 30.29
N THR A 5 -9.81 12.66 31.00
CA THR A 5 -8.88 11.70 30.38
C THR A 5 -9.59 10.69 29.48
N LEU A 6 -10.84 10.31 29.81
CA LEU A 6 -11.64 9.44 28.95
C LEU A 6 -12.09 10.14 27.67
N ASN A 7 -12.50 11.40 27.74
CA ASN A 7 -12.91 12.17 26.56
C ASN A 7 -11.73 12.36 25.58
N GLU A 8 -10.53 12.63 26.09
CA GLU A 8 -9.34 12.75 25.24
C GLU A 8 -8.89 11.41 24.63
N SER A 9 -8.99 10.31 25.39
CA SER A 9 -8.69 8.98 24.88
C SER A 9 -9.68 8.51 23.81
N PHE A 10 -10.97 8.80 23.99
CA PHE A 10 -12.00 8.49 22.99
C PHE A 10 -11.84 9.35 21.73
N SER A 11 -11.51 10.63 21.89
CA SER A 11 -11.20 11.53 20.78
C SER A 11 -10.02 11.03 19.94
N HIS A 12 -8.95 10.55 20.58
CA HIS A 12 -7.79 10.00 19.89
C HIS A 12 -8.14 8.73 19.09
N ILE A 13 -8.93 7.82 19.68
CA ILE A 13 -9.39 6.60 19.00
C ILE A 13 -10.30 6.95 17.82
N LEU A 14 -11.23 7.90 17.99
CA LEU A 14 -12.13 8.35 16.91
C LEU A 14 -11.35 8.96 15.74
N PHE A 15 -10.34 9.77 16.04
CA PHE A 15 -9.50 10.41 15.03
C PHE A 15 -8.69 9.37 14.25
N GLN A 16 -8.13 8.38 14.96
CA GLN A 16 -7.38 7.28 14.37
C GLN A 16 -8.29 6.34 13.55
N LEU A 17 -9.53 6.12 14.00
CA LEU A 17 -10.55 5.38 13.26
C LEU A 17 -10.95 6.11 11.98
N ALA A 18 -11.17 7.43 12.04
CA ALA A 18 -11.57 8.23 10.89
C ALA A 18 -10.45 8.30 9.83
N LEU A 19 -9.20 8.52 10.26
CA LEU A 19 -8.03 8.50 9.38
C LEU A 19 -7.84 7.12 8.72
N GLY A 20 -7.93 6.05 9.51
CA GLY A 20 -7.83 4.68 8.99
C GLY A 20 -8.95 4.34 8.01
N GLY A 21 -10.19 4.75 8.29
CA GLY A 21 -11.35 4.47 7.44
C GLY A 21 -11.30 5.20 6.10
N ILE A 22 -11.01 6.52 6.12
CA ILE A 22 -10.90 7.33 4.89
C ILE A 22 -9.67 6.88 4.09
N GLY A 23 -8.54 6.67 4.76
CA GLY A 23 -7.33 6.14 4.14
C GLY A 23 -7.56 4.77 3.50
N GLY A 24 -8.20 3.86 4.24
CA GLY A 24 -8.56 2.52 3.79
C GLY A 24 -9.47 2.56 2.55
N PHE A 25 -10.46 3.45 2.53
CA PHE A 25 -11.34 3.62 1.37
C PHE A 25 -10.59 4.10 0.12
N LEU A 26 -9.72 5.10 0.25
CA LEU A 26 -8.87 5.57 -0.85
C LEU A 26 -7.94 4.46 -1.36
N ILE A 27 -7.30 3.73 -0.44
CA ILE A 27 -6.38 2.63 -0.75
C ILE A 27 -7.14 1.51 -1.45
N GLY A 28 -8.32 1.12 -0.96
CA GLY A 28 -9.16 0.09 -1.57
C GLY A 28 -9.58 0.43 -2.99
N TYR A 29 -9.89 1.71 -3.26
CA TYR A 29 -10.19 2.19 -4.62
C TYR A 29 -8.94 2.18 -5.53
N ALA A 30 -7.81 2.70 -5.03
CA ALA A 30 -6.55 2.73 -5.77
C ALA A 30 -6.03 1.31 -6.10
N LEU A 31 -6.19 0.38 -5.16
CA LEU A 31 -5.71 -1.00 -5.27
C LEU A 31 -6.27 -1.70 -6.50
N ARG A 32 -7.54 -1.50 -6.86
CA ARG A 32 -8.12 -2.10 -8.08
C ARG A 32 -7.43 -1.62 -9.36
N ARG A 33 -7.08 -0.34 -9.39
CA ARG A 33 -6.39 0.26 -10.54
C ARG A 33 -4.96 -0.26 -10.65
N VAL A 34 -4.29 -0.41 -9.51
CA VAL A 34 -2.97 -1.03 -9.42
C VAL A 34 -3.03 -2.50 -9.85
N LEU A 35 -4.03 -3.29 -9.45
CA LEU A 35 -4.18 -4.70 -9.85
C LEU A 35 -4.29 -4.86 -11.38
N LYS A 36 -5.10 -4.03 -12.04
CA LYS A 36 -5.21 -4.05 -13.52
C LYS A 36 -3.88 -3.73 -14.19
N VAL A 37 -3.17 -2.71 -13.70
CA VAL A 37 -1.87 -2.31 -14.24
C VAL A 37 -0.80 -3.37 -13.94
N ALA A 38 -0.80 -3.95 -12.75
CA ALA A 38 0.13 -5.01 -12.34
C ALA A 38 -0.02 -6.25 -13.23
N LEU A 39 -1.24 -6.60 -13.64
CA LEU A 39 -1.48 -7.69 -14.59
C LEU A 39 -0.81 -7.39 -15.95
N ILE A 40 -0.94 -6.16 -16.45
CA ILE A 40 -0.33 -5.72 -17.72
C ILE A 40 1.19 -5.73 -17.60
N ILE A 41 1.75 -5.15 -16.53
CA ILE A 41 3.19 -5.14 -16.27
C ILE A 41 3.73 -6.56 -16.17
N GLY A 42 3.04 -7.46 -15.45
CA GLY A 42 3.42 -8.86 -15.34
C GLY A 42 3.45 -9.56 -16.70
N LEU A 43 2.47 -9.30 -17.56
CA LEU A 43 2.44 -9.83 -18.92
C LEU A 43 3.61 -9.31 -19.78
N VAL A 44 3.93 -8.02 -19.67
CA VAL A 44 5.06 -7.41 -20.38
C VAL A 44 6.39 -8.01 -19.91
N VAL A 45 6.58 -8.13 -18.59
CA VAL A 45 7.79 -8.73 -18.00
C VAL A 45 7.93 -10.20 -18.41
N PHE A 46 6.82 -10.95 -18.44
CA PHE A 46 6.80 -12.34 -18.92
C PHE A 46 7.24 -12.43 -20.38
N LEU A 47 6.70 -11.58 -21.26
CA LEU A 47 7.13 -11.49 -22.66
C LEU A 47 8.62 -11.17 -22.79
N LEU A 48 9.12 -10.24 -21.97
CA LEU A 48 10.52 -9.83 -21.98
C LEU A 48 11.46 -10.98 -21.60
N ILE A 49 11.08 -11.79 -20.60
CA ILE A 49 11.82 -12.98 -20.18
C ILE A 49 11.86 -14.04 -21.28
N VAL A 50 10.72 -14.30 -21.94
CA VAL A 50 10.67 -15.25 -23.07
C VAL A 50 11.59 -14.79 -24.21
N LEU A 51 11.60 -13.49 -24.50
CA LEU A 51 12.40 -12.92 -25.58
C LEU A 51 13.90 -12.85 -25.24
N ALA A 52 14.23 -12.65 -23.97
CA ALA A 52 15.60 -12.77 -23.45
C ALA A 52 16.10 -14.22 -23.53
N TYR A 53 15.25 -15.21 -23.20
CA TYR A 53 15.59 -16.63 -23.31
C TYR A 53 15.86 -17.05 -24.77
N ALA A 54 15.09 -16.49 -25.71
CA ALA A 54 15.33 -16.66 -27.14
C ALA A 54 16.62 -15.98 -27.66
N ASN A 55 17.40 -15.33 -26.79
CA ASN A 55 18.62 -14.55 -27.11
C ASN A 55 18.40 -13.43 -28.13
N VAL A 56 17.16 -12.98 -28.32
CA VAL A 56 16.81 -11.90 -29.26
C VAL A 56 17.15 -10.52 -28.65
N ILE A 57 17.14 -10.41 -27.32
CA ILE A 57 17.45 -9.16 -26.59
C ILE A 57 18.38 -9.49 -25.42
N ALA A 58 19.49 -8.75 -25.28
CA ALA A 58 20.32 -8.77 -24.08
C ALA A 58 19.65 -7.92 -22.98
N VAL A 59 19.13 -8.57 -21.94
CA VAL A 59 18.53 -7.90 -20.78
C VAL A 59 19.60 -7.70 -19.71
N ASP A 60 19.87 -6.44 -19.36
CA ASP A 60 20.74 -6.10 -18.23
C ASP A 60 19.96 -6.16 -16.91
N TYR A 61 20.11 -7.29 -16.21
CA TYR A 61 19.47 -7.51 -14.91
C TYR A 61 20.04 -6.62 -13.81
N SER A 62 21.26 -6.08 -13.97
CA SER A 62 21.91 -5.24 -12.96
C SER A 62 21.26 -3.86 -12.88
N GLY A 63 21.08 -3.18 -14.02
CA GLY A 63 20.37 -1.90 -14.09
C GLY A 63 18.89 -2.01 -13.68
N LEU A 64 18.25 -3.17 -13.94
CA LEU A 64 16.87 -3.44 -13.52
C LEU A 64 16.77 -3.58 -11.99
N SER A 65 17.72 -4.30 -11.37
CA SER A 65 17.78 -4.46 -9.93
C SER A 65 18.08 -3.13 -9.21
N GLU A 66 18.95 -2.29 -9.77
CA GLU A 66 19.28 -0.98 -9.21
C GLU A 66 18.11 0.01 -9.32
N SER A 67 17.39 -0.01 -10.44
CA SER A 67 16.16 0.78 -10.57
C SER A 67 15.11 0.33 -9.57
N ALA A 68 14.92 -0.99 -9.41
CA ALA A 68 13.99 -1.53 -8.43
C ALA A 68 14.38 -1.17 -6.99
N SER A 69 15.67 -1.27 -6.63
CA SER A 69 16.14 -0.90 -5.29
C SER A 69 15.96 0.60 -5.03
N SER A 70 16.22 1.46 -6.01
CA SER A 70 16.01 2.91 -5.87
C SER A 70 14.58 3.29 -5.52
N ILE A 71 13.59 2.61 -6.13
CA ILE A 71 12.16 2.82 -5.83
C ILE A 71 11.85 2.37 -4.41
N VAL A 72 12.36 1.19 -4.00
CA VAL A 72 12.15 0.66 -2.65
C VAL A 72 12.77 1.58 -1.59
N THR A 73 13.98 2.07 -1.81
CA THR A 73 14.65 3.00 -0.91
C THR A 73 13.91 4.35 -0.83
N ALA A 74 13.30 4.81 -1.92
CA ALA A 74 12.52 6.05 -1.93
C ALA A 74 11.20 5.95 -1.13
N ILE A 75 10.53 4.79 -1.14
CA ILE A 75 9.28 4.57 -0.38
C ILE A 75 9.50 4.13 1.06
N ASN A 76 10.64 3.51 1.39
CA ASN A 76 10.95 3.03 2.73
C ASN A 76 10.77 4.08 3.86
N PRO A 77 11.25 5.33 3.75
CA PRO A 77 11.06 6.32 4.81
C PRO A 77 9.59 6.67 5.06
N ALA A 78 8.74 6.64 4.02
CA ALA A 78 7.31 6.86 4.20
C ALA A 78 6.65 5.70 4.97
N LEU A 79 7.08 4.46 4.72
CA LEU A 79 6.59 3.29 5.45
C LEU A 79 7.03 3.32 6.92
N ASP A 80 8.26 3.75 7.21
CA ASP A 80 8.78 3.90 8.58
C ASP A 80 8.07 5.00 9.38
N MET A 81 7.48 6.00 8.71
CA MET A 81 6.62 6.98 9.39
C MET A 81 5.23 6.42 9.72
N LEU A 82 4.76 5.42 8.96
CA LEU A 82 3.46 4.78 9.16
C LEU A 82 3.51 3.55 10.09
N THR A 83 4.67 2.93 10.32
CA THR A 83 4.81 1.79 11.25
C THR A 83 4.21 2.02 12.65
N PRO A 84 4.38 3.19 13.32
CA PRO A 84 3.72 3.41 14.61
C PRO A 84 2.19 3.46 14.51
N LEU A 85 1.63 3.91 13.38
CA LEU A 85 0.17 3.87 13.16
C LEU A 85 -0.34 2.43 13.02
N PHE A 86 0.43 1.55 12.37
CA PHE A 86 0.13 0.12 12.28
C PHE A 86 0.28 -0.63 13.61
N ALA A 87 1.00 -0.09 14.60
CA ALA A 87 1.06 -0.71 15.93
C ALA A 87 -0.27 -0.64 16.69
N HIS A 88 -1.22 0.20 16.25
CA HIS A 88 -2.50 0.39 16.89
C HIS A 88 -3.62 -0.42 16.21
N ILE A 89 -4.20 -1.37 16.97
CA ILE A 89 -5.32 -2.22 16.53
C ILE A 89 -6.52 -1.41 15.97
N PRO A 90 -6.97 -0.28 16.58
CA PRO A 90 -8.11 0.48 16.06
C PRO A 90 -7.87 1.05 14.66
N PHE A 91 -6.63 1.46 14.37
CA PHE A 91 -6.24 1.96 13.06
C PHE A 91 -6.35 0.87 12.01
N ILE A 92 -5.75 -0.30 12.26
CA ILE A 92 -5.79 -1.44 11.32
C ILE A 92 -7.23 -1.91 11.11
N ALA A 93 -8.03 -2.01 12.19
CA ALA A 93 -9.42 -2.42 12.09
C ALA A 93 -10.24 -1.49 11.19
N SER A 94 -10.07 -0.17 11.35
CA SER A 94 -10.74 0.82 10.50
C SER A 94 -10.19 0.84 9.07
N LEU A 95 -8.88 0.65 8.90
CA LEU A 95 -8.23 0.56 7.60
C LEU A 95 -8.74 -0.63 6.79
N ILE A 96 -8.80 -1.81 7.39
CA ILE A 96 -9.34 -3.02 6.74
C ILE A 96 -10.82 -2.83 6.42
N PHE A 97 -11.60 -2.27 7.35
CA PHE A 97 -13.01 -2.00 7.12
C PHE A 97 -13.24 -1.00 5.97
N GLY A 98 -12.49 0.10 5.95
CA GLY A 98 -12.50 1.10 4.88
C GLY A 98 -12.03 0.52 3.54
N LEU A 99 -10.99 -0.31 3.55
CA LEU A 99 -10.47 -0.99 2.36
C LEU A 99 -11.49 -1.96 1.80
N PHE A 100 -12.14 -2.77 2.64
CA PHE A 100 -13.19 -3.69 2.22
C PHE A 100 -14.38 -2.94 1.62
N LEU A 101 -14.78 -1.82 2.23
CA LEU A 101 -15.87 -0.98 1.72
C LEU A 101 -15.49 -0.32 0.38
N GLY A 102 -14.25 0.15 0.22
CA GLY A 102 -13.74 0.71 -1.05
C GLY A 102 -13.57 -0.34 -2.15
N PHE A 103 -13.23 -1.58 -1.77
CA PHE A 103 -13.13 -2.71 -2.69
C PHE A 103 -14.47 -3.36 -3.04
N GLY A 104 -15.52 -3.13 -2.24
CA GLY A 104 -16.85 -3.70 -2.46
C GLY A 104 -17.80 -2.88 -3.34
N ARG A 105 -17.51 -1.59 -3.63
CA ARG A 105 -18.37 -0.75 -4.48
C ARG A 105 -17.99 -0.90 -5.96
N GLU A 106 -18.70 -1.79 -6.65
CA GLU A 106 -18.80 -1.99 -8.12
C GLU A 106 -17.51 -1.80 -8.94
#